data_AF-A0A9P6XEJ2-F1
#
_entry.id   AF-A0A9P6XEJ2-F1
#
_cell.length_a   1.000
_cell.length_b   1.000
_cell.length_c   1.000
_cell.angle_alpha   90.00
_cell.angle_beta   90.00
_cell.angle_gamma   90.00
#
_symmetry.space_group_name_H-M   'P 1'
#
loop_
_entity.id
_entity.type
_entity.pdbx_description
1 polymer ?
#
loop_
_entity_poly.entity_id
_entity_poly.type
_entity_poly.pdbx_seq_one_letter_code
_entity_poly.pdbx_strand_id
1 'polypeptide(L)'
;MTESNVLTDYTHLETSNNSFEEESEHNVTDYLLPKEHVPGSDLISKVVLTDTRIINIISKSLVNASEDQYTAAQNEFLNKCACDVLYLPKAIDSEYPPIIIEVQKDVNENYMCRAVKYSILVYEKYEKHPVVLIVGVSSVTASINNILAPATSHPFSKEIPSLFWAKRCLLVSSTTLSTIQSTGQLDPLAAIGLFLCSQKPSITQLVSGGQDTTMKLLYKIAVNNVQQLLGEEEEITKGIKAICDNTCVQLEKIKSCIQNGNTESLDKVLLYIEDASVYLNRQKRKFTTGRDVTPIPETPGLKYLENKNIRPKKHNEAHYNELKEYVEQFRNERSGRMSWKKCFLKGYKDNIDAIKQYTTSESLRSQYNKHFK
;
A
#
# COMPACT_ATOMS: atom_id res chain seq x y z
N MET A 1 -45.74 13.67 51.84
CA MET A 1 -45.80 13.93 50.40
C MET A 1 -44.57 13.27 49.78
N THR A 2 -44.62 11.98 49.39
CA THR A 2 -44.95 11.50 48.02
C THR A 2 -44.12 12.27 46.98
N GLU A 3 -43.16 11.69 46.25
CA GLU A 3 -43.20 10.44 45.47
C GLU A 3 -41.79 9.93 45.13
N SER A 4 -41.71 8.60 45.01
CA SER A 4 -40.68 7.79 44.35
C SER A 4 -40.62 8.01 42.84
N ASN A 5 -39.45 7.87 42.19
CA ASN A 5 -39.23 6.82 41.18
C ASN A 5 -37.87 6.85 40.44
N VAL A 6 -37.29 5.64 40.38
CA VAL A 6 -36.60 4.97 39.26
C VAL A 6 -35.26 5.55 38.77
N LEU A 7 -34.20 4.87 39.21
CA LEU A 7 -32.87 4.81 38.61
C LEU A 7 -32.91 3.76 37.48
N THR A 8 -32.56 4.13 36.25
CA THR A 8 -32.32 3.19 35.14
C THR A 8 -30.98 3.50 34.48
N ASP A 9 -30.23 2.42 34.29
CA ASP A 9 -28.93 2.29 33.64
C ASP A 9 -28.78 3.07 32.33
N TYR A 10 -27.65 3.77 32.20
CA TYR A 10 -27.04 4.12 30.92
C TYR A 10 -25.52 3.94 31.01
N THR A 11 -25.09 2.70 30.89
CA THR A 11 -23.72 2.37 30.47
C THR A 11 -23.81 1.35 29.35
N HIS A 12 -23.64 1.79 28.11
CA HIS A 12 -23.10 1.00 26.98
C HIS A 12 -23.13 1.88 25.74
N LEU A 13 -21.95 2.33 25.28
CA LEU A 13 -21.58 2.56 23.87
C LEU A 13 -20.17 3.19 23.79
N GLU A 14 -19.14 2.44 24.21
CA GLU A 14 -17.74 2.71 23.80
C GLU A 14 -16.99 1.38 23.67
N THR A 15 -17.40 0.55 22.72
CA THR A 15 -16.66 -0.65 22.31
C THR A 15 -16.82 -0.88 20.82
N SER A 16 -16.18 -0.03 20.01
CA SER A 16 -16.00 -0.34 18.57
C SER A 16 -14.77 0.30 17.91
N ASN A 17 -13.98 1.11 18.63
CA ASN A 17 -12.73 1.66 18.09
C ASN A 17 -11.45 0.93 18.52
N ASN A 18 -11.48 0.06 19.53
CA ASN A 18 -10.27 -0.60 20.05
C ASN A 18 -9.75 -1.75 19.17
N SER A 19 -10.62 -2.47 18.45
CA SER A 19 -10.19 -3.65 17.71
C SER A 19 -9.35 -3.35 16.47
N PHE A 20 -9.52 -2.17 15.86
CA PHE A 20 -8.79 -1.77 14.66
C PHE A 20 -7.39 -1.22 14.98
N GLU A 21 -7.22 -0.56 16.13
CA GLU A 21 -5.91 -0.10 16.59
C GLU A 21 -5.06 -1.26 17.12
N GLU A 22 -5.65 -2.18 17.90
CA GLU A 22 -4.98 -3.36 18.45
C GLU A 22 -4.50 -4.34 17.35
N GLU A 23 -5.29 -4.61 16.30
CA GLU A 23 -4.84 -5.41 15.15
C GLU A 23 -3.70 -4.72 14.36
N SER A 24 -3.71 -3.39 14.30
CA SER A 24 -2.66 -2.63 13.61
C SER A 24 -1.34 -2.58 14.37
N GLU A 25 -1.37 -2.59 15.71
CA GLU A 25 -0.16 -2.61 16.54
C GLU A 25 0.52 -3.98 16.53
N HIS A 26 -0.26 -5.08 16.60
CA HIS A 26 0.30 -6.45 16.52
C HIS A 26 0.97 -6.74 15.17
N ASN A 27 0.47 -6.18 14.07
CA ASN A 27 1.05 -6.38 12.75
C ASN A 27 2.46 -5.73 12.64
N VAL A 28 2.69 -4.57 13.27
CA VAL A 28 3.97 -3.85 13.15
C VAL A 28 5.08 -4.50 13.97
N THR A 29 4.78 -5.05 15.15
CA THR A 29 5.81 -5.62 16.04
C THR A 29 6.43 -6.90 15.49
N ASP A 30 5.61 -7.73 14.83
CA ASP A 30 6.05 -9.04 14.35
C ASP A 30 6.51 -9.02 12.88
N TYR A 31 6.29 -7.91 12.17
CA TYR A 31 6.72 -7.77 10.79
C TYR A 31 8.24 -7.65 10.67
N LEU A 32 8.79 -8.38 9.70
CA LEU A 32 10.20 -8.34 9.33
C LEU A 32 10.33 -7.65 7.97
N LEU A 33 10.93 -6.45 7.97
CA LEU A 33 11.23 -5.74 6.73
C LEU A 33 12.18 -6.59 5.84
N PRO A 34 11.94 -6.66 4.52
CA PRO A 34 12.85 -7.26 3.56
C PRO A 34 14.25 -6.65 3.67
N LYS A 35 15.29 -7.42 3.32
CA LYS A 35 16.69 -6.99 3.46
C LYS A 35 17.01 -5.78 2.58
N GLU A 36 16.30 -5.65 1.48
CA GLU A 36 16.40 -4.55 0.52
C GLU A 36 15.73 -3.25 1.05
N HIS A 37 14.93 -3.38 2.10
CA HIS A 37 14.06 -2.33 2.65
C HIS A 37 14.29 -2.16 4.16
N VAL A 38 15.54 -2.24 4.59
CA VAL A 38 15.90 -1.98 5.99
C VAL A 38 15.94 -0.48 6.31
N PRO A 39 15.75 -0.08 7.57
CA PRO A 39 15.98 1.30 8.01
C PRO A 39 17.37 1.81 7.61
N GLY A 40 17.47 3.08 7.26
CA GLY A 40 18.73 3.69 6.78
C GLY A 40 19.08 3.39 5.32
N SER A 41 18.30 2.56 4.62
CA SER A 41 18.36 2.48 3.15
C SER A 41 17.76 3.74 2.51
N ASP A 42 18.14 4.05 1.28
CA ASP A 42 17.68 5.26 0.56
C ASP A 42 16.15 5.39 0.54
N LEU A 43 15.47 4.33 0.08
CA LEU A 43 14.01 4.32 -0.06
C LEU A 43 13.30 4.49 1.29
N ILE A 44 13.66 3.69 2.29
CA ILE A 44 12.98 3.72 3.59
C ILE A 44 13.26 5.01 4.33
N SER A 45 14.49 5.53 4.24
CA SER A 45 14.84 6.81 4.84
C SER A 45 13.97 7.93 4.26
N LYS A 46 13.85 8.01 2.92
CA LYS A 46 13.02 9.04 2.26
C LYS A 46 11.55 8.92 2.63
N VAL A 47 10.97 7.73 2.58
CA VAL A 47 9.57 7.47 2.94
C VAL A 47 9.29 7.92 4.38
N VAL A 48 10.14 7.52 5.33
CA VAL A 48 9.94 7.86 6.74
C VAL A 48 10.14 9.35 6.99
N LEU A 49 11.20 9.93 6.43
CA LEU A 49 11.52 11.35 6.59
C LEU A 49 10.58 12.28 5.83
N THR A 50 9.66 11.78 5.00
CA THR A 50 8.65 12.60 4.33
C THR A 50 7.26 12.50 4.96
N ASP A 51 7.09 11.65 5.99
CA ASP A 51 5.87 11.61 6.80
C ASP A 51 5.74 12.89 7.66
N THR A 52 4.59 13.54 7.58
CA THR A 52 4.30 14.81 8.29
C THR A 52 4.59 14.74 9.79
N ARG A 53 4.31 13.61 10.44
CA ARG A 53 4.56 13.44 11.88
C ARG A 53 6.05 13.46 12.18
N ILE A 54 6.86 12.85 11.32
CA ILE A 54 8.32 12.86 11.43
C ILE A 54 8.89 14.24 11.11
N ILE A 55 8.35 14.93 10.10
CA ILE A 55 8.72 16.34 9.79
C ILE A 55 8.48 17.23 11.02
N ASN A 56 7.34 17.09 11.68
CA ASN A 56 7.00 17.85 12.88
C ASN A 56 7.97 17.55 14.04
N ILE A 57 8.31 16.28 14.27
CA ILE A 57 9.32 15.89 15.28
C ILE A 57 10.67 16.55 15.01
N ILE A 58 11.18 16.45 13.77
CA ILE A 58 12.51 16.94 13.42
C ILE A 58 12.55 18.46 13.46
N SER A 59 11.58 19.14 12.85
CA SER A 59 11.53 20.61 12.84
C SER A 59 11.35 21.20 14.25
N LYS A 60 10.54 20.56 15.10
CA LYS A 60 10.44 20.93 16.52
C LYS A 60 11.78 20.78 17.23
N SER A 61 12.48 19.66 17.04
CA SER A 61 13.74 19.39 17.73
C SER A 61 14.89 20.31 17.26
N LEU A 62 14.98 20.59 15.96
CA LEU A 62 16.11 21.31 15.38
C LEU A 62 15.98 22.84 15.46
N VAL A 63 14.77 23.37 15.31
CA VAL A 63 14.52 24.82 15.21
C VAL A 63 13.37 25.31 16.09
N ASN A 64 12.84 24.46 16.96
CA ASN A 64 11.71 24.77 17.85
C ASN A 64 10.46 25.27 17.09
N ALA A 65 10.21 24.73 15.89
CA ALA A 65 9.02 25.04 15.13
C ALA A 65 7.76 24.47 15.79
N SER A 66 6.63 25.16 15.67
CA SER A 66 5.32 24.57 15.98
C SER A 66 4.95 23.50 14.96
N GLU A 67 3.98 22.66 15.31
CA GLU A 67 3.46 21.64 14.39
C GLU A 67 2.97 22.24 13.08
N ASP A 68 3.13 21.45 12.01
CA ASP A 68 2.67 21.74 10.65
C ASP A 68 3.26 23.00 10.01
N GLN A 69 4.35 23.55 10.55
CA GLN A 69 5.03 24.71 9.98
C GLN A 69 5.95 24.35 8.80
N TYR A 70 6.33 23.09 8.65
CA TYR A 70 7.23 22.61 7.60
C TYR A 70 6.55 21.61 6.67
N THR A 71 7.09 21.48 5.46
CA THR A 71 6.74 20.44 4.52
C THR A 71 7.97 19.95 3.77
N ALA A 72 7.94 18.70 3.29
CA ALA A 72 8.96 18.18 2.41
C ALA A 72 8.85 18.87 1.05
N ALA A 73 9.98 19.36 0.54
CA ALA A 73 10.07 20.08 -0.71
C ALA A 73 10.83 19.28 -1.78
N GLN A 74 10.77 19.74 -3.02
CA GLN A 74 11.62 19.22 -4.08
C GLN A 74 13.10 19.43 -3.71
N ASN A 75 13.85 18.34 -3.74
CA ASN A 75 15.24 18.25 -3.29
C ASN A 75 16.26 18.23 -4.44
N GLU A 76 15.81 18.14 -5.70
CA GLU A 76 16.64 18.22 -6.89
C GLU A 76 16.84 19.68 -7.33
N PHE A 77 18.09 20.03 -7.62
CA PHE A 77 18.51 21.35 -8.09
C PHE A 77 18.77 21.34 -9.60
N LEU A 78 18.84 22.53 -10.23
CA LEU A 78 19.01 22.68 -11.69
C LEU A 78 20.25 21.98 -12.26
N ASN A 79 21.28 21.79 -11.44
CA ASN A 79 22.51 21.08 -11.81
C ASN A 79 22.42 19.55 -11.62
N LYS A 80 21.21 19.00 -11.44
CA LYS A 80 20.94 17.58 -11.16
C LYS A 80 21.58 17.06 -9.88
N CYS A 81 22.07 17.95 -9.01
CA CYS A 81 22.41 17.57 -7.65
C CYS A 81 21.11 17.46 -6.86
N ALA A 82 21.05 16.53 -5.91
CA ALA A 82 19.93 16.42 -5.00
C ALA A 82 20.44 16.08 -3.60
N CYS A 83 19.89 16.75 -2.59
CA CYS A 83 20.00 16.30 -1.22
C CYS A 83 18.98 15.17 -0.97
N ASP A 84 19.17 14.36 0.07
CA ASP A 84 18.23 13.25 0.33
C ASP A 84 16.84 13.79 0.67
N VAL A 85 16.74 14.73 1.62
CA VAL A 85 15.49 15.36 2.03
C VAL A 85 15.70 16.85 2.33
N LEU A 86 14.78 17.68 1.84
CA LEU A 86 14.73 19.12 2.11
C LEU A 86 13.37 19.47 2.74
N TYR A 87 13.38 20.11 3.90
CA TYR A 87 12.19 20.73 4.46
C TYR A 87 12.23 22.24 4.30
N LEU A 88 11.09 22.80 3.93
CA LEU A 88 10.87 24.23 3.85
C LEU A 88 9.72 24.65 4.76
N PRO A 89 9.80 25.85 5.37
CA PRO A 89 8.65 26.44 6.02
C PRO A 89 7.51 26.62 5.01
N LYS A 90 6.26 26.35 5.43
CA LYS A 90 5.08 26.52 4.56
C LYS A 90 4.78 28.00 4.30
N ALA A 91 5.00 28.85 5.29
CA ALA A 91 4.83 30.29 5.13
C ALA A 91 6.04 30.90 4.41
N ILE A 92 5.77 31.66 3.35
CA ILE A 92 6.80 32.27 2.49
C ILE A 92 7.70 33.23 3.30
N ASP A 93 7.08 34.03 4.17
CA ASP A 93 7.77 35.04 4.98
C ASP A 93 8.23 34.49 6.35
N SER A 94 8.33 33.16 6.48
CA SER A 94 8.72 32.52 7.74
C SER A 94 10.18 32.77 8.09
N GLU A 95 10.49 33.18 9.31
CA GLU A 95 11.86 33.31 9.82
C GLU A 95 12.59 31.97 10.02
N TYR A 96 11.85 30.87 9.94
CA TYR A 96 12.40 29.53 10.07
C TYR A 96 13.38 29.21 8.91
N PRO A 97 14.55 28.59 9.17
CA PRO A 97 15.49 28.23 8.12
C PRO A 97 15.05 26.98 7.35
N PRO A 98 15.50 26.78 6.10
CA PRO A 98 15.43 25.46 5.47
C PRO A 98 16.12 24.39 6.32
N ILE A 99 15.66 23.14 6.24
CA ILE A 99 16.31 22.00 6.92
C ILE A 99 16.73 20.98 5.87
N ILE A 100 18.00 20.63 5.82
CA ILE A 100 18.54 19.57 4.97
C ILE A 100 18.78 18.34 5.83
N ILE A 101 18.29 17.17 5.40
CA ILE A 101 18.57 15.89 6.05
C ILE A 101 19.25 14.99 5.04
N GLU A 102 20.36 14.41 5.47
CA GLU A 102 21.19 13.51 4.68
C GLU A 102 21.39 12.20 5.44
N VAL A 103 21.10 11.08 4.79
CA VAL A 103 21.29 9.74 5.35
C VAL A 103 22.36 9.04 4.54
N GLN A 104 23.57 9.00 5.11
CA GLN A 104 24.75 8.52 4.39
C GLN A 104 25.32 7.28 5.04
N LYS A 105 25.67 6.31 4.20
CA LYS A 105 26.37 5.10 4.65
C LYS A 105 27.71 5.47 5.30
N ASP A 106 28.54 6.22 4.58
CA ASP A 106 29.87 6.61 5.03
C ASP A 106 30.03 8.13 4.98
N VAL A 107 30.23 8.74 6.14
CA VAL A 107 30.45 10.19 6.27
C VAL A 107 31.95 10.46 6.16
N ASN A 108 32.36 10.94 4.98
CA ASN A 108 33.73 11.29 4.66
C ASN A 108 33.82 12.71 4.08
N GLU A 109 35.05 13.16 3.82
CA GLU A 109 35.39 14.48 3.34
C GLU A 109 34.73 14.81 2.00
N ASN A 110 34.71 13.85 1.07
CA ASN A 110 34.05 14.01 -0.24
C ASN A 110 32.54 14.24 -0.06
N TYR A 111 31.92 13.51 0.86
CA TYR A 111 30.52 13.74 1.20
C TYR A 111 30.31 15.09 1.87
N MET A 112 31.18 15.51 2.79
CA MET A 112 31.07 16.83 3.41
C MET A 112 31.12 17.96 2.38
N CYS A 113 31.97 17.85 1.35
CA CYS A 113 31.97 18.78 0.22
C CYS A 113 30.61 18.83 -0.51
N ARG A 114 29.91 17.68 -0.65
CA ARG A 114 28.55 17.64 -1.20
C ARG A 114 27.55 18.34 -0.29
N ALA A 115 27.57 18.08 1.02
CA ALA A 115 26.68 18.73 1.98
C ALA A 115 26.85 20.26 2.01
N VAL A 116 28.09 20.75 1.93
CA VAL A 116 28.39 22.18 1.76
C VAL A 116 27.78 22.72 0.46
N LYS A 117 27.98 22.01 -0.66
CA LYS A 117 27.42 22.41 -1.96
C LYS A 117 25.88 22.48 -1.91
N TYR A 118 25.21 21.50 -1.31
CA TYR A 118 23.75 21.51 -1.17
C TYR A 118 23.29 22.71 -0.35
N SER A 119 24.01 23.04 0.72
CA SER A 119 23.68 24.17 1.57
C SER A 119 23.82 25.51 0.85
N ILE A 120 24.84 25.65 0.00
CA ILE A 120 25.00 26.81 -0.88
C ILE A 120 23.84 26.90 -1.88
N LEU A 121 23.46 25.80 -2.53
CA LEU A 121 22.33 25.78 -3.49
C LEU A 121 21.00 26.15 -2.82
N VAL A 122 20.77 25.69 -1.59
CA VAL A 122 19.61 26.09 -0.78
C VAL A 122 19.66 27.57 -0.44
N TYR A 123 20.83 28.09 -0.04
CA TYR A 123 21.01 29.51 0.22
C TYR A 123 20.76 30.36 -1.02
N GLU A 124 21.32 30.00 -2.18
CA GLU A 124 21.10 30.72 -3.45
C GLU A 124 19.63 30.78 -3.84
N LYS A 125 18.85 29.74 -3.51
CA LYS A 125 17.43 29.66 -3.86
C LYS A 125 16.50 30.36 -2.87
N TYR A 126 16.82 30.32 -1.57
CA TYR A 126 15.90 30.76 -0.50
C TYR A 126 16.47 31.86 0.39
N GLU A 127 17.68 32.34 0.11
CA GLU A 127 18.39 33.41 0.83
C GLU A 127 18.55 33.15 2.34
N LYS A 128 18.48 31.89 2.76
CA LYS A 128 18.56 31.46 4.15
C LYS A 128 19.48 30.26 4.30
N HIS A 129 20.46 30.38 5.20
CA HIS A 129 21.32 29.25 5.51
C HIS A 129 20.51 28.13 6.16
N PRO A 130 20.70 26.87 5.73
CA PRO A 130 19.95 25.75 6.27
C PRO A 130 20.46 25.33 7.65
N VAL A 131 19.64 24.59 8.38
CA VAL A 131 20.11 23.67 9.42
C VAL A 131 20.29 22.30 8.76
N VAL A 132 21.46 21.69 8.95
CA VAL A 132 21.81 20.40 8.32
C VAL A 132 21.85 19.31 9.38
N LEU A 133 21.14 18.22 9.13
CA LEU A 133 21.20 16.99 9.92
C LEU A 133 21.79 15.88 9.06
N ILE A 134 22.92 15.33 9.49
CA ILE A 134 23.61 14.23 8.84
C ILE A 134 23.46 12.99 9.71
N VAL A 135 22.93 11.92 9.14
CA VAL A 135 22.81 10.61 9.77
C VAL A 135 23.82 9.67 9.13
N GLY A 136 24.89 9.37 9.86
CA GLY A 136 25.93 8.42 9.46
C GLY A 136 25.54 7.01 9.86
N VAL A 137 25.18 6.19 8.87
CA VAL A 137 24.60 4.86 9.09
C VAL A 137 25.67 3.82 9.42
N SER A 138 26.79 3.80 8.70
CA SER A 138 27.84 2.79 8.86
C SER A 138 29.11 3.35 9.50
N SER A 139 29.70 4.41 8.92
CA SER A 139 30.99 4.91 9.39
C SER A 139 31.14 6.43 9.26
N VAL A 140 32.04 6.98 10.08
CA VAL A 140 32.48 8.37 10.04
C VAL A 140 34.01 8.35 10.02
N THR A 141 34.64 9.04 9.07
CA THR A 141 36.11 9.02 8.95
C THR A 141 36.79 9.71 10.14
N ALA A 142 38.03 9.33 10.42
CA ALA A 142 38.81 9.91 11.52
C ALA A 142 38.99 11.43 11.36
N SER A 143 39.22 11.91 10.13
CA SER A 143 39.34 13.34 9.81
C SER A 143 38.09 14.12 10.23
N ILE A 144 36.90 13.58 9.97
CA ILE A 144 35.65 14.21 10.39
C ILE A 144 35.49 14.12 11.90
N ASN A 145 35.75 12.96 12.52
CA ASN A 145 35.67 12.82 13.98
C ASN A 145 36.56 13.82 14.75
N ASN A 146 37.75 14.12 14.21
CA ASN A 146 38.71 15.03 14.84
C ASN A 146 38.24 16.50 14.89
N ILE A 147 37.28 16.89 14.07
CA ILE A 147 36.75 18.27 14.02
C ILE A 147 35.39 18.42 14.72
N LEU A 148 34.83 17.32 15.25
CA LEU A 148 33.52 17.33 15.89
C LEU A 148 33.56 18.06 17.25
N ALA A 149 32.60 18.95 17.44
CA ALA A 149 32.33 19.57 18.73
C ALA A 149 31.14 18.88 19.44
N PRO A 150 31.05 18.90 20.78
CA PRO A 150 29.83 18.52 21.47
C PRO A 150 28.65 19.42 21.04
N ALA A 151 27.50 18.81 20.72
CA ALA A 151 26.27 19.57 20.51
C ALA A 151 25.66 19.92 21.88
N THR A 152 25.35 21.20 22.10
CA THR A 152 24.82 21.67 23.39
C THR A 152 23.35 21.30 23.61
N SER A 153 22.54 21.28 22.55
CA SER A 153 21.10 21.01 22.62
C SER A 153 20.73 19.53 22.45
N HIS A 154 21.64 18.70 21.94
CA HIS A 154 21.35 17.33 21.52
C HIS A 154 22.50 16.39 21.93
N PRO A 155 22.48 15.83 23.16
CA PRO A 155 23.63 15.12 23.74
C PRO A 155 24.05 13.87 22.97
N PHE A 156 23.14 13.32 22.17
CA PHE A 156 23.34 12.15 21.30
C PHE A 156 23.90 12.48 19.91
N SER A 157 24.28 13.75 19.67
CA SER A 157 24.80 14.25 18.41
C SER A 157 26.09 15.03 18.62
N LYS A 158 26.77 15.33 17.51
CA LYS A 158 27.94 16.21 17.47
C LYS A 158 27.72 17.33 16.47
N GLU A 159 28.35 18.47 16.69
CA GLU A 159 28.34 19.57 15.74
C GLU A 159 29.57 19.53 14.83
N ILE A 160 29.32 19.72 13.54
CA ILE A 160 30.35 19.95 12.54
C ILE A 160 30.48 21.47 12.35
N PRO A 161 31.69 22.03 12.37
CA PRO A 161 31.92 23.44 12.04
C PRO A 161 31.28 23.80 10.70
N SER A 162 30.35 24.75 10.73
CA SER A 162 29.47 25.07 9.59
C SER A 162 29.50 26.53 9.15
N LEU A 163 30.54 27.26 9.57
CA LEU A 163 30.67 28.69 9.34
C LEU A 163 30.56 29.02 7.83
N PHE A 164 29.68 29.97 7.51
CA PHE A 164 29.40 30.51 6.17
C PHE A 164 28.60 29.62 5.20
N TRP A 165 28.24 28.39 5.56
CA TRP A 165 27.45 27.54 4.64
C TRP A 165 26.17 26.99 5.26
N ALA A 166 26.09 26.85 6.59
CA ALA A 166 24.86 26.47 7.28
C ALA A 166 24.72 27.23 8.61
N LYS A 167 23.50 27.32 9.14
CA LYS A 167 23.26 27.85 10.49
C LYS A 167 23.86 26.92 11.54
N ARG A 168 23.65 25.62 11.36
CA ARG A 168 24.18 24.52 12.19
C ARG A 168 24.30 23.27 11.33
N CYS A 169 25.26 22.41 11.66
CA CYS A 169 25.39 21.08 11.06
C CYS A 169 25.55 20.05 12.19
N LEU A 170 24.58 19.17 12.34
CA LEU A 170 24.55 18.11 13.33
C LEU A 170 24.86 16.77 12.68
N LEU A 171 25.72 15.99 13.34
CA LEU A 171 26.03 14.61 12.99
C LEU A 171 25.47 13.68 14.05
N VAL A 172 24.65 12.74 13.61
CA VAL A 172 24.17 11.60 14.37
C VAL A 172 24.73 10.32 13.74
N SER A 173 25.28 9.44 14.55
CA SER A 173 25.77 8.13 14.10
C SER A 173 25.64 7.09 15.21
N SER A 174 25.84 5.82 14.88
CA SER A 174 25.86 4.74 15.89
C SER A 174 26.80 5.06 17.06
N THR A 175 27.94 5.70 16.79
CA THR A 175 28.90 6.10 17.83
C THR A 175 28.34 7.20 18.73
N THR A 176 27.68 8.23 18.18
CA THR A 176 27.12 9.33 18.99
C THR A 176 25.90 8.87 19.77
N LEU A 177 25.08 7.99 19.19
CA LEU A 177 23.88 7.43 19.81
C LEU A 177 24.18 6.42 20.93
N SER A 178 25.36 5.78 20.91
CA SER A 178 25.75 4.85 21.98
C SER A 178 25.89 5.50 23.36
N THR A 179 25.94 6.83 23.40
CA THR A 179 25.99 7.62 24.64
C THR A 179 24.64 7.77 25.33
N ILE A 180 23.54 7.40 24.68
CA ILE A 180 22.19 7.49 25.25
C ILE A 180 22.01 6.41 26.31
N GLN A 181 21.65 6.82 27.52
CA GLN A 181 21.21 5.89 28.57
C GLN A 181 19.80 5.40 28.24
N SER A 182 19.61 4.08 28.22
CA SER A 182 18.33 3.40 27.94
C SER A 182 17.31 3.64 29.05
N THR A 183 16.77 4.85 29.12
CA THR A 183 15.75 5.27 30.10
C THR A 183 14.35 5.14 29.51
N GLY A 184 14.02 3.96 28.97
CA GLY A 184 12.67 3.61 28.48
C GLY A 184 12.21 4.36 27.23
N GLN A 185 12.04 5.68 27.32
CA GLN A 185 11.63 6.57 26.23
C GLN A 185 12.85 7.36 25.73
N LEU A 186 13.13 7.28 24.44
CA LEU A 186 14.19 8.04 23.80
C LEU A 186 13.72 9.46 23.47
N ASP A 187 14.68 10.38 23.35
CA ASP A 187 14.42 11.63 22.64
C ASP A 187 13.94 11.29 21.21
N PRO A 188 12.84 11.88 20.72
CA PRO A 188 12.29 11.51 19.41
C PRO A 188 13.28 11.66 18.25
N LEU A 189 14.16 12.67 18.27
CA LEU A 189 15.19 12.83 17.24
C LEU A 189 16.28 11.77 17.39
N ALA A 190 16.62 11.38 18.63
CA ALA A 190 17.51 10.26 18.89
C ALA A 190 16.92 8.92 18.41
N ALA A 191 15.61 8.70 18.60
CA ALA A 191 14.91 7.51 18.12
C ALA A 191 14.96 7.42 16.59
N ILE A 192 14.77 8.54 15.88
CA ILE A 192 14.92 8.62 14.41
C ILE A 192 16.36 8.26 14.01
N GLY A 193 17.35 8.84 14.68
CA GLY A 193 18.76 8.51 14.44
C GLY A 193 19.05 7.03 14.64
N LEU A 194 18.59 6.46 15.76
CA LEU A 194 18.78 5.05 16.09
C LEU A 194 18.09 4.12 15.08
N PHE A 195 16.86 4.44 14.69
CA PHE A 195 16.14 3.71 13.66
C PHE A 195 16.97 3.63 12.37
N LEU A 196 17.39 4.78 11.84
CA LEU A 196 18.16 4.89 10.60
C LEU A 196 19.54 4.21 10.69
N CYS A 197 20.25 4.37 11.82
CA CYS A 197 21.59 3.78 12.00
C CYS A 197 21.57 2.28 12.28
N SER A 198 20.51 1.75 12.91
CA SER A 198 20.50 0.37 13.38
C SER A 198 20.40 -0.68 12.27
N GLN A 199 19.83 -0.29 11.12
CA GLN A 199 19.48 -1.17 10.00
C GLN A 199 18.72 -2.45 10.41
N LYS A 200 18.01 -2.41 11.54
CA LYS A 200 17.30 -3.59 12.05
C LYS A 200 15.96 -3.75 11.32
N PRO A 201 15.70 -4.88 10.67
CA PRO A 201 14.46 -5.09 9.91
C PRO A 201 13.19 -5.21 10.79
N SER A 202 13.32 -5.41 12.10
CA SER A 202 12.19 -5.47 13.02
C SER A 202 12.48 -4.73 14.32
N ILE A 203 11.45 -4.11 14.87
CA ILE A 203 11.49 -3.37 16.14
C ILE A 203 11.88 -4.26 17.33
N THR A 204 11.57 -5.56 17.26
CA THR A 204 11.92 -6.55 18.31
C THR A 204 13.42 -6.79 18.43
N GLN A 205 14.19 -6.45 17.39
CA GLN A 205 15.65 -6.58 17.38
C GLN A 205 16.35 -5.38 18.05
N LEU A 206 15.58 -4.40 18.53
CA LEU A 206 16.08 -3.26 19.29
C LEU A 206 15.78 -3.47 20.78
N VAL A 207 16.82 -3.42 21.61
CA VAL A 207 16.80 -3.70 23.07
C VAL A 207 15.78 -2.84 23.84
N SER A 208 15.32 -1.72 23.28
CA SER A 208 14.27 -0.87 23.85
C SER A 208 13.26 -0.35 22.83
N GLY A 209 13.29 -0.84 21.58
CA GLY A 209 12.49 -0.30 20.50
C GLY A 209 10.99 -0.51 20.70
N GLY A 210 10.59 -1.67 21.22
CA GLY A 210 9.18 -2.04 21.36
C GLY A 210 8.37 -1.21 22.37
N GLN A 211 9.02 -0.43 23.24
CA GLN A 211 8.34 0.43 24.22
C GLN A 211 8.34 1.90 23.80
N ASP A 212 9.26 2.30 22.91
CA ASP A 212 9.39 3.68 22.47
C ASP A 212 8.33 4.03 21.41
N THR A 213 7.51 5.05 21.70
CA THR A 213 6.40 5.47 20.83
C THR A 213 6.87 5.99 19.48
N THR A 214 8.04 6.65 19.42
CA THR A 214 8.61 7.16 18.16
C THR A 214 9.11 5.99 17.33
N MET A 215 9.78 5.02 17.94
CA MET A 215 10.24 3.82 17.27
C MET A 215 9.08 2.99 16.69
N LYS A 216 8.00 2.79 17.46
CA LYS A 216 6.77 2.16 16.97
C LYS A 216 6.21 2.88 15.74
N LEU A 217 6.15 4.21 15.79
CA LEU A 217 5.70 5.04 14.68
C LEU A 217 6.59 4.87 13.44
N LEU A 218 7.92 4.89 13.61
CA LEU A 218 8.88 4.74 12.51
C LEU A 218 8.74 3.39 11.81
N TYR A 219 8.65 2.30 12.57
CA TYR A 219 8.41 0.97 12.01
C TYR A 219 7.03 0.86 11.36
N LYS A 220 5.97 1.45 11.96
CA LYS A 220 4.64 1.47 11.35
C LYS A 220 4.65 2.15 9.98
N ILE A 221 5.33 3.28 9.86
CA ILE A 221 5.48 3.99 8.57
C ILE A 221 6.23 3.11 7.57
N ALA A 222 7.37 2.54 7.97
CA ALA A 222 8.19 1.70 7.08
C ALA A 222 7.43 0.45 6.60
N VAL A 223 6.79 -0.29 7.52
CA VAL A 223 6.04 -1.51 7.23
C VAL A 223 4.89 -1.22 6.27
N ASN A 224 4.08 -0.20 6.55
CA ASN A 224 2.93 0.13 5.70
C ASN A 224 3.36 0.46 4.26
N ASN A 225 4.43 1.22 4.09
CA ASN A 225 4.92 1.59 2.77
C ASN A 225 5.54 0.39 2.03
N VAL A 226 6.30 -0.46 2.71
CA VAL A 226 6.85 -1.67 2.10
C VAL A 226 5.73 -2.64 1.68
N GLN A 227 4.72 -2.83 2.53
CA GLN A 227 3.56 -3.67 2.19
C GLN A 227 2.81 -3.13 0.98
N GLN A 228 2.62 -1.81 0.89
CA GLN A 228 2.01 -1.19 -0.28
C GLN A 228 2.85 -1.43 -1.55
N LEU A 229 4.16 -1.18 -1.49
CA LEU A 229 5.06 -1.40 -2.63
C LEU A 229 5.04 -2.85 -3.11
N LEU A 230 5.16 -3.81 -2.19
CA LEU A 230 5.11 -5.23 -2.53
C LEU A 230 3.75 -5.65 -3.09
N GLY A 231 2.66 -5.08 -2.59
CA GLY A 231 1.32 -5.30 -3.13
C GLY A 231 1.18 -4.79 -4.57
N GLU A 232 1.70 -3.59 -4.85
CA GLU A 232 1.70 -3.02 -6.20
C GLU A 232 2.55 -3.85 -7.18
N GLU A 233 3.73 -4.30 -6.76
CA GLU A 233 4.58 -5.19 -7.55
C GLU A 233 3.92 -6.54 -7.83
N GLU A 234 3.22 -7.11 -6.84
CA GLU A 234 2.48 -8.36 -6.99
C GLU A 234 1.31 -8.20 -7.98
N GLU A 235 0.56 -7.09 -7.90
CA GLU A 235 -0.51 -6.76 -8.85
C GLU A 235 0.02 -6.64 -10.29
N ILE A 236 1.14 -5.93 -10.48
CA ILE A 236 1.79 -5.76 -11.79
C ILE A 236 2.24 -7.13 -12.32
N THR A 237 2.87 -7.94 -11.48
CA THR A 237 3.36 -9.27 -11.84
C THR A 237 2.22 -10.20 -12.23
N LYS A 238 1.13 -10.23 -11.46
CA LYS A 238 -0.10 -10.97 -11.80
C LYS A 238 -0.70 -10.49 -13.11
N GLY A 239 -0.73 -9.17 -13.34
CA GLY A 239 -1.18 -8.57 -14.58
C GLY A 239 -0.37 -9.03 -15.80
N ILE A 240 0.96 -8.94 -15.74
CA ILE A 240 1.86 -9.39 -16.79
C ILE A 240 1.69 -10.89 -17.06
N LYS A 241 1.63 -11.70 -16.00
CA LYS A 241 1.43 -13.15 -16.12
C LYS A 241 0.12 -13.46 -16.85
N ALA A 242 -0.98 -12.80 -16.49
CA ALA A 242 -2.27 -12.98 -17.16
C ALA A 242 -2.23 -12.58 -18.65
N ILE A 243 -1.50 -11.51 -18.99
CA ILE A 243 -1.27 -11.13 -20.40
C ILE A 243 -0.54 -12.22 -21.16
N CYS A 244 0.57 -12.72 -20.60
CA CYS A 244 1.34 -13.80 -21.20
C CYS A 244 0.51 -15.08 -21.37
N ASP A 245 -0.16 -15.53 -20.31
CA ASP A 245 -0.99 -16.74 -20.32
C ASP A 245 -2.10 -16.65 -21.39
N ASN A 246 -2.83 -15.53 -21.43
CA ASN A 246 -3.90 -15.33 -22.42
C ASN A 246 -3.37 -15.26 -23.85
N THR A 247 -2.21 -14.63 -24.05
CA THR A 247 -1.58 -14.54 -25.37
C THR A 247 -1.09 -15.91 -25.84
N CYS A 248 -0.46 -16.69 -24.96
CA CYS A 248 -0.06 -18.07 -25.24
C CYS A 248 -1.26 -18.93 -25.66
N VAL A 249 -2.40 -18.81 -24.96
CA VAL A 249 -3.63 -19.52 -25.33
C VAL A 249 -4.10 -19.14 -26.73
N GLN A 250 -4.07 -17.86 -27.10
CA GLN A 250 -4.45 -17.43 -28.46
C GLN A 250 -3.47 -17.94 -29.52
N LEU A 251 -2.16 -17.91 -29.24
CA LEU A 251 -1.14 -18.44 -30.15
C LEU A 251 -1.29 -19.96 -30.37
N GLU A 252 -1.59 -20.73 -29.33
CA GLU A 252 -1.85 -22.18 -29.48
C GLU A 252 -3.14 -22.46 -30.29
N LYS A 253 -4.19 -21.63 -30.15
CA LYS A 253 -5.38 -21.72 -31.01
C LYS A 253 -5.05 -21.45 -32.48
N ILE A 254 -4.25 -20.41 -32.75
CA ILE A 254 -3.77 -20.08 -34.10
C ILE A 254 -2.97 -21.25 -34.67
N LYS A 255 -1.99 -21.75 -33.93
CA LYS A 255 -1.14 -22.88 -34.31
C LYS A 255 -1.96 -24.13 -34.61
N SER A 256 -2.94 -24.47 -33.77
CA SER A 256 -3.84 -25.61 -34.00
C SER A 256 -4.65 -25.45 -35.29
N CYS A 257 -5.15 -24.25 -35.59
CA CYS A 257 -5.88 -24.00 -36.83
C CYS A 257 -4.99 -24.14 -38.07
N ILE A 258 -3.75 -23.66 -38.01
CA ILE A 258 -2.77 -23.79 -39.09
C ILE A 258 -2.42 -25.26 -39.33
N GLN A 259 -2.20 -26.04 -38.26
CA GLN A 259 -1.84 -27.46 -38.35
C GLN A 259 -2.97 -28.34 -38.92
N ASN A 260 -4.23 -27.94 -38.76
CA ASN A 260 -5.40 -28.71 -39.23
C ASN A 260 -5.75 -28.52 -40.72
N GLY A 261 -5.13 -27.54 -41.41
CA GLY A 261 -4.94 -27.55 -42.87
C GLY A 261 -6.15 -27.32 -43.80
N ASN A 262 -7.30 -26.83 -43.33
CA ASN A 262 -8.51 -26.57 -44.15
C ASN A 262 -8.77 -25.06 -44.34
N THR A 263 -9.41 -24.65 -45.43
CA THR A 263 -9.71 -23.23 -45.73
C THR A 263 -10.57 -22.53 -44.67
N GLU A 264 -11.52 -23.22 -44.02
CA GLU A 264 -12.25 -22.70 -42.85
C GLU A 264 -11.36 -22.41 -41.63
N SER A 265 -10.13 -22.95 -41.61
CA SER A 265 -9.17 -22.70 -40.53
C SER A 265 -8.45 -21.36 -40.71
N LEU A 266 -8.35 -20.83 -41.93
CA LEU A 266 -7.71 -19.53 -42.20
C LEU A 266 -8.54 -18.35 -41.70
N ASP A 267 -9.85 -18.35 -41.92
CA ASP A 267 -10.73 -17.28 -41.39
C ASP A 267 -10.71 -17.26 -39.86
N LYS A 268 -10.65 -18.44 -39.21
CA LYS A 268 -10.51 -18.55 -37.75
C LYS A 268 -9.14 -18.04 -37.27
N VAL A 269 -8.07 -18.28 -38.01
CA VAL A 269 -6.74 -17.74 -37.71
C VAL A 269 -6.77 -16.21 -37.73
N LEU A 270 -7.36 -15.60 -38.76
CA LEU A 270 -7.47 -14.14 -38.83
C LEU A 270 -8.28 -13.57 -37.67
N LEU A 271 -9.39 -14.20 -37.29
CA LEU A 271 -10.18 -13.81 -36.12
C LEU A 271 -9.38 -13.89 -34.82
N TYR A 272 -8.63 -14.97 -34.58
CA TYR A 272 -7.81 -15.08 -33.38
C TYR A 272 -6.67 -14.06 -33.34
N ILE A 273 -6.09 -13.72 -34.49
CA ILE A 273 -5.07 -12.66 -34.59
C ILE A 273 -5.68 -11.30 -34.25
N GLU A 274 -6.86 -10.99 -34.79
CA GLU A 274 -7.56 -9.73 -34.52
C GLU A 274 -7.95 -9.64 -33.04
N ASP A 275 -8.53 -10.70 -32.47
CA ASP A 275 -8.88 -10.77 -31.05
C ASP A 275 -7.65 -10.57 -30.14
N ALA A 276 -6.53 -11.20 -30.48
CA ALA A 276 -5.27 -11.02 -29.75
C ALA A 276 -4.76 -9.57 -29.85
N SER A 277 -4.83 -8.96 -31.04
CA SER A 277 -4.46 -7.56 -31.26
C SER A 277 -5.34 -6.60 -30.44
N VAL A 278 -6.67 -6.80 -30.47
CA VAL A 278 -7.63 -6.01 -29.67
C VAL A 278 -7.35 -6.16 -28.18
N TYR A 279 -7.13 -7.40 -27.71
CA TYR A 279 -6.78 -7.67 -26.32
C TYR A 279 -5.49 -6.95 -25.91
N LEU A 280 -4.40 -7.12 -26.66
CA LEU A 280 -3.11 -6.51 -26.35
C LEU A 280 -3.19 -4.98 -26.38
N ASN A 281 -3.95 -4.39 -27.30
CA ASN A 281 -4.19 -2.95 -27.33
C ASN A 281 -4.99 -2.47 -26.11
N ARG A 282 -5.98 -3.24 -25.63
CA ARG A 282 -6.70 -2.93 -24.38
C ARG A 282 -5.75 -2.97 -23.18
N GLN A 283 -4.90 -3.98 -23.09
CA GLN A 283 -3.91 -4.09 -22.00
C GLN A 283 -2.89 -2.96 -22.08
N LYS A 284 -2.37 -2.65 -23.27
CA LYS A 284 -1.48 -1.51 -23.49
C LYS A 284 -2.09 -0.23 -22.95
N ARG A 285 -3.34 0.10 -23.29
CA ARG A 285 -4.04 1.28 -22.76
C ARG A 285 -4.16 1.25 -21.23
N LYS A 286 -4.50 0.10 -20.66
CA LYS A 286 -4.61 -0.09 -19.21
C LYS A 286 -3.29 0.17 -18.46
N PHE A 287 -2.15 -0.17 -19.07
CA PHE A 287 -0.83 -0.10 -18.43
C PHE A 287 0.05 1.08 -18.89
N THR A 288 -0.31 1.85 -19.92
CA THR A 288 0.46 3.03 -20.38
C THR A 288 -0.19 4.38 -20.07
N THR A 289 -1.50 4.42 -19.81
CA THR A 289 -2.17 5.65 -19.39
C THR A 289 -2.24 5.64 -17.86
N GLY A 290 -1.52 6.56 -17.21
CA GLY A 290 -1.51 6.68 -15.74
C GLY A 290 -2.93 6.65 -15.18
N ARG A 291 -3.10 5.93 -14.05
CA ARG A 291 -4.38 5.82 -13.33
C ARG A 291 -4.86 7.23 -12.95
N ASP A 292 -5.69 7.84 -13.80
CA ASP A 292 -6.52 9.00 -13.46
C ASP A 292 -7.76 9.05 -14.38
N VAL A 293 -8.48 7.94 -14.42
CA VAL A 293 -9.86 7.93 -14.91
C VAL A 293 -10.71 7.12 -13.97
N THR A 294 -11.73 7.79 -13.42
CA THR A 294 -12.87 7.18 -12.72
C THR A 294 -13.29 5.93 -13.48
N PRO A 295 -13.32 4.74 -12.86
CA PRO A 295 -13.72 3.53 -13.55
C PRO A 295 -15.13 3.72 -14.10
N ILE A 296 -15.28 3.71 -15.43
CA ILE A 296 -16.59 3.51 -16.04
C ILE A 296 -17.02 2.11 -15.59
N PRO A 297 -18.17 1.95 -14.91
CA PRO A 297 -18.64 0.63 -14.52
C PRO A 297 -18.70 -0.24 -15.77
N GLU A 298 -17.97 -1.36 -15.75
CA GLU A 298 -18.00 -2.31 -16.85
C GLU A 298 -19.47 -2.70 -17.08
N THR A 299 -19.94 -2.51 -18.32
CA THR A 299 -21.22 -3.06 -18.74
C THR A 299 -21.22 -4.53 -18.38
N PRO A 300 -22.14 -5.00 -17.51
CA PRO A 300 -22.15 -6.39 -17.08
C PRO A 300 -22.13 -7.26 -18.33
N GLY A 301 -21.13 -8.15 -18.43
CA GLY A 301 -21.05 -9.09 -19.54
C GLY A 301 -22.40 -9.78 -19.72
N LEU A 302 -22.87 -9.85 -20.97
CA LEU A 302 -24.10 -10.55 -21.31
C LEU A 302 -23.92 -12.03 -20.96
N LYS A 303 -24.36 -12.41 -19.74
CA LYS A 303 -24.26 -13.76 -19.14
C LYS A 303 -24.89 -14.88 -19.98
N TYR A 304 -25.53 -14.57 -21.11
CA TYR A 304 -26.21 -15.51 -21.97
C TYR A 304 -25.33 -16.21 -23.01
N LEU A 305 -24.10 -15.75 -23.26
CA LEU A 305 -23.23 -16.35 -24.30
C LEU A 305 -22.06 -17.20 -23.77
N GLU A 306 -21.65 -17.03 -22.51
CA GLU A 306 -20.53 -17.83 -21.94
C GLU A 306 -20.95 -19.21 -21.37
N ASN A 307 -22.25 -19.47 -21.25
CA ASN A 307 -22.76 -20.65 -20.52
C ASN A 307 -22.97 -21.91 -21.37
N LYS A 308 -22.19 -22.14 -22.43
CA LYS A 308 -22.28 -23.39 -23.22
C LYS A 308 -21.35 -24.52 -22.78
N ASN A 309 -20.43 -24.31 -21.83
CA ASN A 309 -19.50 -25.36 -21.40
C ASN A 309 -19.35 -25.51 -19.88
N ILE A 310 -20.45 -25.49 -19.13
CA ILE A 310 -20.47 -26.06 -17.78
C ILE A 310 -21.15 -27.43 -17.87
N ARG A 311 -20.36 -28.51 -17.77
CA ARG A 311 -20.90 -29.83 -17.43
C ARG A 311 -21.57 -29.70 -16.05
N PRO A 312 -22.89 -29.95 -15.91
CA PRO A 312 -23.53 -29.87 -14.60
C PRO A 312 -22.97 -30.94 -13.68
N LYS A 313 -22.67 -30.55 -12.44
CA LYS A 313 -22.39 -31.45 -11.32
C LYS A 313 -23.52 -32.48 -11.23
N LYS A 314 -23.19 -33.73 -10.89
CA LYS A 314 -24.17 -34.78 -10.55
C LYS A 314 -25.16 -34.21 -9.52
N HIS A 315 -26.40 -33.97 -9.92
CA HIS A 315 -27.49 -33.65 -9.01
C HIS A 315 -27.93 -34.94 -8.30
N ASN A 316 -28.10 -34.88 -6.98
CA ASN A 316 -28.61 -35.99 -6.18
C ASN A 316 -30.08 -36.28 -6.53
N GLU A 317 -30.47 -37.55 -6.53
CA GLU A 317 -31.82 -38.04 -6.86
C GLU A 317 -32.91 -37.40 -5.96
N ALA A 318 -32.57 -37.10 -4.70
CA ALA A 318 -33.46 -36.41 -3.76
C ALA A 318 -33.89 -35.01 -4.24
N HIS A 319 -32.99 -34.27 -4.89
CA HIS A 319 -33.29 -32.93 -5.40
C HIS A 319 -34.29 -32.97 -6.56
N TYR A 320 -34.19 -34.00 -7.41
CA TYR A 320 -35.10 -34.18 -8.53
C TYR A 320 -36.51 -34.57 -8.04
N ASN A 321 -36.61 -35.41 -7.00
CA ASN A 321 -37.90 -35.79 -6.44
C ASN A 321 -38.62 -34.58 -5.81
N GLU A 322 -37.92 -33.78 -5.01
CA GLU A 322 -38.47 -32.54 -4.43
C GLU A 322 -38.91 -31.54 -5.51
N LEU A 323 -38.09 -31.37 -6.56
CA LEU A 323 -38.42 -30.52 -7.69
C LEU A 323 -39.70 -30.99 -8.40
N LYS A 324 -39.86 -32.31 -8.57
CA LYS A 324 -41.03 -32.90 -9.22
C LYS A 324 -42.31 -32.71 -8.44
N GLU A 325 -42.28 -33.01 -7.15
CA GLU A 325 -43.44 -32.84 -6.28
C GLU A 325 -43.90 -31.40 -6.23
N TYR A 326 -42.97 -30.45 -6.15
CA TYR A 326 -43.30 -29.03 -6.12
C TYR A 326 -43.88 -28.53 -7.45
N VAL A 327 -43.27 -28.91 -8.58
CA VAL A 327 -43.68 -28.44 -9.92
C VAL A 327 -45.05 -28.99 -10.33
N GLU A 328 -45.39 -30.22 -9.96
CA GLU A 328 -46.70 -30.82 -10.29
C GLU A 328 -47.88 -30.07 -9.63
N GLN A 329 -47.67 -29.40 -8.49
CA GLN A 329 -48.70 -28.57 -7.84
C GLN A 329 -49.17 -27.38 -8.70
N PHE A 330 -48.36 -26.97 -9.68
CA PHE A 330 -48.67 -25.87 -10.60
C PHE A 330 -49.24 -26.36 -11.94
N ARG A 331 -49.42 -27.68 -12.09
CA ARG A 331 -49.96 -28.28 -13.31
C ARG A 331 -51.47 -28.23 -13.30
N ASN A 332 -52.04 -27.67 -14.36
CA ASN A 332 -53.49 -27.62 -14.50
C ASN A 332 -54.04 -29.00 -14.87
N GLU A 333 -54.89 -29.58 -14.03
CA GLU A 333 -55.44 -30.94 -14.19
C GLU A 333 -56.21 -31.15 -15.50
N ARG A 334 -56.86 -30.09 -16.03
CA ARG A 334 -57.70 -30.19 -17.24
C ARG A 334 -56.90 -30.04 -18.54
N SER A 335 -55.78 -29.33 -18.53
CA SER A 335 -55.01 -28.99 -19.75
C SER A 335 -53.57 -29.51 -19.75
N GLY A 336 -53.08 -30.01 -18.62
CA GLY A 336 -51.69 -30.42 -18.42
C GLY A 336 -50.67 -29.29 -18.56
N ARG A 337 -51.11 -28.05 -18.84
CA ARG A 337 -50.28 -26.87 -19.02
C ARG A 337 -50.01 -26.21 -17.67
N MET A 338 -48.79 -25.71 -17.50
CA MET A 338 -48.41 -24.94 -16.31
C MET A 338 -47.74 -23.63 -16.71
N SER A 339 -47.89 -22.62 -15.84
CA SER A 339 -47.14 -21.37 -15.98
C SER A 339 -45.83 -21.48 -15.21
N TRP A 340 -44.76 -21.81 -15.94
CA TRP A 340 -43.40 -21.89 -15.40
C TRP A 340 -42.96 -20.62 -14.68
N LYS A 341 -43.39 -19.46 -15.17
CA LYS A 341 -43.14 -18.16 -14.53
C LYS A 341 -43.79 -18.06 -13.15
N LYS A 342 -45.03 -18.53 -12.99
CA LYS A 342 -45.72 -18.53 -11.69
C LYS A 342 -45.10 -19.53 -10.72
N CYS A 343 -44.82 -20.76 -11.17
CA CYS A 343 -44.17 -21.79 -10.37
C CYS A 343 -42.80 -21.30 -9.84
N PHE A 344 -42.00 -20.69 -10.72
CA PHE A 344 -40.69 -20.16 -10.39
C PHE A 344 -40.76 -19.03 -9.35
N LEU A 345 -41.59 -18.01 -9.58
CA LEU A 345 -41.75 -16.89 -8.66
C LEU A 345 -42.27 -17.33 -7.29
N LYS A 346 -43.22 -18.27 -7.27
CA LYS A 346 -43.77 -18.81 -6.03
C LYS A 346 -42.73 -19.66 -5.27
N GLY A 347 -41.95 -20.49 -5.96
CA GLY A 347 -40.86 -21.27 -5.35
C GLY A 347 -39.75 -20.40 -4.75
N TYR A 348 -39.43 -19.26 -5.38
CA TYR A 348 -38.53 -18.27 -4.80
C TYR A 348 -39.11 -17.63 -3.53
N LYS A 349 -40.41 -17.28 -3.56
CA LYS A 349 -41.11 -16.69 -2.42
C LYS A 349 -41.23 -17.67 -1.25
N ASP A 350 -41.45 -18.95 -1.55
CA ASP A 350 -41.65 -20.01 -0.56
C ASP A 350 -40.32 -20.67 -0.15
N ASN A 351 -39.19 -20.11 -0.59
CA ASN A 351 -37.84 -20.52 -0.22
C ASN A 351 -37.50 -21.99 -0.55
N ILE A 352 -38.02 -22.51 -1.66
CA ILE A 352 -37.79 -23.90 -2.08
C ILE A 352 -36.39 -24.04 -2.69
N ASP A 353 -35.52 -24.78 -2.01
CA ASP A 353 -34.13 -24.99 -2.41
C ASP A 353 -34.01 -25.62 -3.80
N ALA A 354 -34.93 -26.54 -4.13
CA ALA A 354 -34.98 -27.15 -5.45
C ALA A 354 -35.22 -26.14 -6.59
N ILE A 355 -35.92 -25.02 -6.33
CA ILE A 355 -36.24 -23.97 -7.32
C ILE A 355 -35.15 -22.89 -7.36
N LYS A 356 -34.56 -22.55 -6.21
CA LYS A 356 -33.56 -21.47 -6.09
C LYS A 356 -32.25 -21.69 -6.85
N GLN A 357 -32.00 -22.92 -7.28
CA GLN A 357 -30.85 -23.24 -8.13
C GLN A 357 -30.99 -22.75 -9.57
N TYR A 358 -32.22 -22.42 -9.99
CA TYR A 358 -32.51 -21.93 -11.32
C TYR A 358 -32.58 -20.41 -11.32
N THR A 359 -31.94 -19.77 -12.30
CA THR A 359 -31.92 -18.30 -12.38
C THR A 359 -33.13 -17.73 -13.10
N THR A 360 -33.84 -18.55 -13.88
CA THR A 360 -35.02 -18.15 -14.67
C THR A 360 -36.06 -19.26 -14.78
N SER A 361 -37.32 -18.89 -15.00
CA SER A 361 -38.42 -19.85 -15.26
C SER A 361 -38.16 -20.74 -16.48
N GLU A 362 -37.44 -20.24 -17.47
CA GLU A 362 -37.05 -20.91 -18.70
C GLU A 362 -35.98 -21.96 -18.44
N SER A 363 -35.00 -21.65 -17.57
CA SER A 363 -33.99 -22.62 -17.13
C SER A 363 -34.60 -23.77 -16.33
N LEU A 364 -35.53 -23.46 -15.42
CA LEU A 364 -36.33 -24.45 -14.68
C LEU A 364 -37.13 -25.34 -15.63
N ARG A 365 -37.86 -24.74 -16.58
CA ARG A 365 -38.62 -25.47 -17.60
C ARG A 365 -37.72 -26.39 -18.41
N SER A 366 -36.60 -25.88 -18.90
CA SER A 366 -35.70 -26.64 -19.78
C SER A 366 -35.11 -27.84 -19.06
N GLN A 367 -34.72 -27.69 -17.80
CA GLN A 367 -34.11 -28.77 -17.02
C GLN A 367 -35.13 -29.79 -16.54
N TYR A 368 -36.32 -29.35 -16.10
CA TYR A 368 -37.41 -30.26 -15.75
C TYR A 368 -37.81 -31.14 -16.94
N ASN A 369 -38.00 -30.54 -18.12
CA ASN A 369 -38.36 -31.31 -19.32
C ASN A 369 -37.23 -32.21 -19.81
N LYS A 370 -35.98 -31.94 -19.45
CA LYS A 370 -34.85 -32.80 -19.79
C LYS A 370 -34.78 -34.05 -18.90
N HIS A 371 -35.28 -33.96 -17.67
CA HIS A 371 -35.20 -35.03 -16.68
C HIS A 371 -36.48 -35.85 -16.49
N PHE A 372 -37.66 -35.27 -16.76
CA PHE A 372 -38.96 -35.91 -16.48
C PHE A 372 -39.88 -36.04 -17.71
N LYS A 373 -39.39 -35.66 -18.88
CA LYS A 373 -40.07 -35.82 -20.17
C LYS A 373 -39.18 -36.64 -21.08
#